data_AF-A0A2I9DXE1-F1
#
_entry.id   AF-A0A2I9DXE1-F1
#
_cell.length_a   1.000
_cell.length_b   1.000
_cell.length_c   1.000
_cell.angle_alpha   90.00
_cell.angle_beta   90.00
_cell.angle_gamma   90.00
#
_symmetry.space_group_name_H-M   'P 1'
#
loop_
_entity.id
_entity.type
_entity.pdbx_description
1 polymer ?
#
loop_
_entity_poly.entity_id
_entity_poly.type
_entity_poly.pdbx_seq_one_letter_code
_entity_poly.pdbx_strand_id
1 'polypeptide(L)'
;MHMFDSAQSFVIKVWLERGDPGARSRGRAPWRGQITHLPSRESRAVRRLDEISGMIAACLERSGADPGWSWRWRRRWQGWTGRV
;
A
#
# COMPACT_ATOMS: atom_id res chain seq x y z
N MET A 1 -13.65 29.06 -9.42
CA MET A 1 -14.00 27.76 -8.82
C MET A 1 -13.26 26.68 -9.61
N HIS A 2 -12.08 26.24 -9.17
CA HIS A 2 -11.27 25.25 -9.88
C HIS A 2 -11.86 23.86 -9.61
N MET A 3 -12.49 23.26 -10.62
CA MET A 3 -13.42 22.15 -10.47
C MET A 3 -12.80 20.76 -10.72
N PHE A 4 -11.49 20.60 -10.53
CA PHE A 4 -10.81 19.30 -10.40
C PHE A 4 -9.53 19.51 -9.59
N ASP A 5 -9.52 19.15 -8.31
CA ASP A 5 -8.29 19.23 -7.52
C ASP A 5 -7.39 18.04 -7.88
N SER A 6 -6.43 18.31 -8.77
CA SER A 6 -5.11 17.67 -8.92
C SER A 6 -5.03 16.14 -9.00
N ALA A 7 -4.44 15.62 -10.08
CA ALA A 7 -4.08 14.21 -10.18
C ALA A 7 -3.35 13.70 -8.92
N GLN A 8 -3.92 12.71 -8.23
CA GLN A 8 -3.31 12.13 -7.04
C GLN A 8 -2.15 11.23 -7.47
N SER A 9 -0.93 11.63 -7.08
CA SER A 9 0.29 10.96 -7.55
C SER A 9 1.00 10.27 -6.39
N PHE A 10 1.49 9.05 -6.65
CA PHE A 10 2.20 8.24 -5.68
C PHE A 10 3.54 7.81 -6.25
N VAL A 11 4.59 7.81 -5.42
CA VAL A 11 5.88 7.21 -5.74
C VAL A 11 6.05 5.98 -4.85
N ILE A 12 6.31 4.84 -5.48
CA ILE A 12 6.54 3.57 -4.78
C ILE A 12 7.99 3.16 -5.05
N LYS A 13 8.74 2.96 -3.97
CA LYS A 13 10.08 2.36 -3.98
C LYS A 13 9.98 0.95 -3.42
N VAL A 14 10.61 -0.02 -4.07
CA VAL A 14 10.63 -1.43 -3.66
C VAL A 14 12.07 -1.93 -3.75
N TRP A 15 12.54 -2.63 -2.72
CA TRP A 15 13.85 -3.27 -2.70
C TRP A 15 13.79 -4.59 -1.95
N LEU A 16 14.59 -5.56 -2.40
CA LEU A 16 14.78 -6.81 -1.68
C LEU A 16 15.73 -6.56 -0.52
N GLU A 17 15.45 -7.14 0.64
CA GLU A 17 16.48 -7.25 1.67
C GLU A 17 17.48 -8.30 1.20
N ARG A 18 18.78 -7.98 1.25
CA ARG A 18 19.80 -9.02 1.05
C ARG A 18 19.60 -10.04 2.16
N GLY A 19 19.22 -11.26 1.79
CA GLY A 19 19.23 -12.38 2.71
C GLY A 19 20.64 -12.56 3.27
N ASP A 20 20.73 -12.96 4.53
CA ASP A 20 21.99 -13.41 5.10
C ASP A 20 22.46 -14.64 4.29
N PRO A 21 23.65 -14.61 3.66
CA PRO A 21 24.16 -15.74 2.89
C PRO A 21 24.31 -17.03 3.73
N GLY A 22 24.26 -16.95 5.07
CA GLY A 22 24.25 -18.10 5.97
C GLY A 22 22.85 -18.63 6.34
N ALA A 23 21.78 -17.88 6.08
CA ALA A 23 20.43 -18.31 6.42
C ALA A 23 19.92 -19.33 5.40
N ARG A 24 19.86 -20.61 5.79
CA ARG A 24 19.11 -21.66 5.07
C ARG A 24 17.60 -21.43 5.13
N SER A 25 17.12 -20.23 4.81
CA SER A 25 15.69 -19.97 4.67
C SER A 25 15.28 -20.41 3.27
N ARG A 26 14.62 -21.57 3.20
CA ARG A 26 13.97 -22.16 2.01
C ARG A 26 12.76 -21.34 1.51
N GLY A 27 12.79 -20.02 1.72
CA GLY A 27 11.67 -19.10 1.58
C GLY A 27 12.00 -17.89 0.69
N ARG A 28 10.95 -17.32 0.09
CA ARG A 28 11.02 -16.14 -0.77
C ARG A 28 11.72 -14.99 -0.03
N ALA A 29 12.69 -14.34 -0.68
CA ALA A 29 13.43 -13.24 -0.08
C ALA A 29 12.48 -12.14 0.42
N PRO A 30 12.59 -11.69 1.68
CA PRO A 30 11.78 -10.58 2.17
C PRO A 30 12.08 -9.32 1.38
N TRP A 31 11.05 -8.50 1.19
CA TRP A 31 11.18 -7.20 0.53
C TRP A 31 10.67 -6.10 1.43
N ARG A 32 11.15 -4.89 1.16
CA ARG A 32 10.73 -3.65 1.80
C ARG A 32 10.35 -2.67 0.72
N GLY A 33 9.42 -1.81 1.05
CA GLY A 33 9.10 -0.69 0.20
C GLY A 33 8.79 0.56 0.98
N GLN A 34 8.60 1.62 0.22
CA GLN A 34 8.10 2.88 0.72
C GLN A 34 7.15 3.44 -0.32
N ILE A 35 5.98 3.88 0.12
CA ILE A 35 5.03 4.62 -0.71
C ILE A 35 4.94 6.05 -0.18
N THR A 36 5.01 7.00 -1.09
CA THR A 36 4.92 8.42 -0.80
C THR A 36 3.79 9.03 -1.62
N HIS A 37 2.84 9.69 -0.95
CA HIS A 37 1.76 10.43 -1.58
C HIS A 37 2.22 11.87 -1.85
N LEU A 38 2.46 12.20 -3.12
CA LEU A 38 3.15 13.44 -3.50
C LEU A 38 2.43 14.72 -3.04
N PRO A 39 1.11 14.88 -3.22
CA PRO A 39 0.40 16.07 -2.74
C PRO A 39 0.54 16.30 -1.23
N SER A 40 0.37 15.25 -0.42
CA SER A 40 0.45 15.36 1.05
C SER A 40 1.87 15.30 1.62
N ARG A 41 2.85 14.86 0.81
CA ARG A 41 4.19 14.45 1.23
C ARG A 41 4.24 13.35 2.31
N GLU A 42 3.11 12.71 2.61
CA GLU A 42 3.06 11.58 3.53
C GLU A 42 3.81 10.38 2.94
N SER A 43 4.67 9.77 3.75
CA SER A 43 5.47 8.61 3.36
C SER A 43 5.33 7.49 4.39
N ARG A 44 5.13 6.26 3.93
CA ARG A 44 5.02 5.08 4.79
C ARG A 44 5.89 3.95 4.26
N ALA A 45 6.59 3.29 5.17
CA ALA A 45 7.26 2.02 4.88
C ALA A 45 6.19 0.92 4.72
N VAL A 46 6.42 0.01 3.77
CA VAL A 46 5.54 -1.12 3.48
C VAL A 46 6.33 -2.41 3.42
N ARG A 47 5.71 -3.51 3.84
CA ARG A 47 6.32 -4.85 3.82
C ARG A 47 5.50 -5.85 3.02
N ARG A 48 4.26 -5.48 2.69
CA ARG A 48 3.31 -6.28 1.92
C ARG A 48 2.68 -5.44 0.82
N LEU A 49 2.34 -6.08 -0.29
CA LEU A 49 1.81 -5.41 -1.47
C LEU A 49 0.44 -4.79 -1.20
N ASP A 50 -0.30 -5.36 -0.25
CA ASP A 50 -1.63 -4.89 0.07
C ASP A 50 -1.67 -3.63 0.94
N GLU A 51 -0.57 -3.30 1.61
CA GLU A 51 -0.42 -2.00 2.26
C GLU A 51 -0.41 -0.86 1.23
N ILE A 52 0.23 -1.08 0.07
CA ILE A 52 0.22 -0.15 -1.08
C ILE A 52 -1.20 0.02 -1.59
N SER A 53 -1.89 -1.09 -1.89
CA SER A 53 -3.27 -1.05 -2.38
C SER A 53 -4.20 -0.35 -1.37
N GLY A 54 -4.00 -0.57 -0.07
CA GLY A 54 -4.81 0.07 0.96
C GLY A 54 -4.61 1.57 1.09
N MET A 55 -3.38 2.05 0.88
CA MET A 55 -3.14 3.49 0.85
C MET A 55 -3.81 4.17 -0.36
N ILE A 56 -3.72 3.56 -1.54
CA ILE A 56 -4.37 4.09 -2.75
C ILE A 56 -5.89 4.07 -2.59
N ALA A 57 -6.45 2.95 -2.12
CA ALA A 57 -7.90 2.84 -1.91
C ALA A 57 -8.42 3.84 -0.87
N ALA A 58 -7.71 4.04 0.24
CA ALA A 58 -8.07 5.06 1.23
C ALA A 58 -8.01 6.48 0.64
N CYS A 59 -7.09 6.74 -0.31
CA CYS A 59 -7.07 8.01 -1.01
C CYS A 59 -8.29 8.19 -1.91
N LEU A 60 -8.65 7.17 -2.70
CA LEU A 60 -9.84 7.20 -3.55
C LEU A 60 -11.12 7.45 -2.73
N GLU A 61 -11.27 6.74 -1.61
CA GLU A 61 -12.42 6.88 -0.72
C GLU A 61 -12.54 8.29 -0.13
N ARG A 62 -11.41 8.89 0.30
CA ARG A 62 -11.41 10.29 0.79
C ARG A 62 -11.77 11.28 -0.32
N SER A 63 -11.44 10.96 -1.57
CA SER A 63 -11.86 11.73 -2.74
C SER A 63 -13.29 11.42 -3.20
N GLY A 64 -14.04 10.56 -2.49
CA GLY A 64 -15.40 10.17 -2.84
C GLY A 64 -15.50 9.16 -4.00
N ALA A 65 -14.37 8.63 -4.47
CA ALA A 65 -14.32 7.63 -5.53
C ALA A 65 -14.46 6.21 -4.96
N ASP A 66 -15.08 5.32 -5.73
CA ASP A 66 -15.19 3.90 -5.38
C ASP A 66 -13.88 3.16 -5.72
N PRO A 67 -13.16 2.59 -4.74
CA PRO A 67 -11.96 1.78 -4.98
C PRO A 67 -12.28 0.40 -5.60
N GLY A 68 -13.57 0.08 -5.79
CA GLY A 68 -14.03 -1.07 -6.55
C GLY A 68 -14.42 -2.27 -5.69
N TRP A 69 -15.10 -3.22 -6.33
CA TRP A 69 -15.73 -4.38 -5.68
C TRP A 69 -14.73 -5.23 -4.89
N SER A 70 -13.57 -5.55 -5.47
CA SER A 70 -12.53 -6.36 -4.82
C SER A 70 -12.02 -5.75 -3.50
N TRP A 71 -11.95 -4.42 -3.41
CA TRP A 71 -11.56 -3.73 -2.18
C TRP A 71 -12.65 -3.80 -1.10
N ARG A 72 -13.92 -3.68 -1.47
CA ARG A 72 -15.06 -3.83 -0.54
C ARG A 72 -15.08 -5.21 0.12
N TRP A 73 -14.84 -6.27 -0.66
CA TRP A 73 -14.67 -7.62 -0.11
C TRP A 73 -13.44 -7.70 0.78
N ARG A 74 -12.29 -7.16 0.35
CA ARG A 74 -11.07 -7.17 1.15
C ARG A 74 -11.23 -6.49 2.52
N ARG A 75 -11.97 -5.37 2.58
CA ARG A 75 -12.24 -4.66 3.83
C ARG A 75 -13.16 -5.48 4.75
N ARG A 76 -14.15 -6.17 4.18
CA ARG A 76 -15.05 -7.07 4.91
C ARG A 76 -14.32 -8.26 5.54
N TRP A 77 -13.29 -8.79 4.88
CA TRP A 77 -12.49 -9.90 5.39
C TRP A 77 -11.41 -9.46 6.40
N GLN A 78 -10.83 -8.27 6.25
CA GLN A 78 -9.92 -7.68 7.24
C GLN A 78 -10.59 -7.41 8.60
N GLY A 79 -11.91 -7.26 8.64
CA GLY A 79 -12.68 -7.18 9.89
C GLY A 79 -12.76 -8.51 10.67
N TRP A 80 -12.41 -9.64 10.05
CA TRP A 80 -12.44 -10.98 10.68
C TRP A 80 -11.05 -11.51 11.04
N THR A 81 -9.99 -11.05 10.36
CA THR A 81 -8.60 -11.36 10.74
C THR A 81 -8.06 -10.24 11.62
N GLY A 82 -8.31 -10.35 12.93
CA GLY A 82 -7.66 -9.53 13.93
C GLY A 82 -6.14 -9.59 13.80
N ARG A 83 -5.55 -8.39 13.63
CA ARG A 83 -4.22 -7.95 14.07
C ARG A 83 -3.35 -9.02 14.76
N VAL A 84 -2.24 -9.40 14.12
CA VAL A 84 -0.97 -9.82 14.77
C VAL A 84 0.16 -9.09 14.06
#